data_AF-A0AAF3EKB8-F1
#
_entry.id   AF-A0AAF3EKB8-F1
#
_cell.length_a   1.000
_cell.length_b   1.000
_cell.length_c   1.000
_cell.angle_alpha   90.00
_cell.angle_beta   90.00
_cell.angle_gamma   90.00
#
_symmetry.space_group_name_H-M   'P 1'
#
loop_
_entity.id
_entity.type
_entity.pdbx_description
1 polymer ?
#
loop_
_entity_poly.entity_id
_entity_poly.type
_entity_poly.pdbx_seq_one_letter_code
_entity_poly.pdbx_strand_id
1 'polypeptide(L)'
;MNQNLGLGSAQFEKFKQFFEQQTSFPSSEVQSFADSWEHSSKEVHRLLEHAARARPHHTADTLSVNETESWIKHLVEPIFETCAHIQQKIQLLDEQRVELYKVESKYKKLRASKPRTVCEKCFTYEMIDGKQEPVNLTCHRSCALCEKDSTVSCPAFSRYGQCCPKCGCDVGDPKRIFLTTTKKIPRIENLIDEYQGEFDFVLKAMSTFSVFLQNNGITLKGNLFEKHLQKFILAEKKKHKRTDSDRLHQLNSLSISYQNVYITILREKKHKIGLEKLQDIRQKLFSLPHTGGNIAETFVSCIKGGHQDFAATVTKCEESTFQKWLGYAGSLKEGIFEVKPVAVFTRLITRPTEKETEMMLTA
;
A
#
# COMPACT_ATOMS: atom_id res chain seq x y z
N MET A 1 1.23 21.20 -25.25
CA MET A 1 2.41 21.12 -26.15
C MET A 1 2.64 19.68 -26.61
N ASN A 2 1.73 19.10 -27.41
CA ASN A 2 1.89 17.72 -27.89
C ASN A 2 1.12 17.51 -29.23
N GLN A 3 1.30 18.42 -30.19
CA GLN A 3 0.65 18.35 -31.51
C GLN A 3 1.59 17.97 -32.67
N ASN A 4 2.90 17.78 -32.45
CA ASN A 4 3.87 17.63 -33.55
C ASN A 4 4.35 16.20 -33.85
N LEU A 5 3.89 15.17 -33.13
CA LEU A 5 4.33 13.78 -33.40
C LEU A 5 3.65 13.13 -34.62
N GLY A 6 2.63 13.79 -35.22
CA GLY A 6 1.93 13.28 -36.42
C GLY A 6 2.60 13.62 -37.76
N LEU A 7 3.51 14.62 -37.78
CA LEU A 7 4.16 15.12 -39.01
C LEU A 7 5.10 14.10 -39.65
N GLY A 8 5.72 13.22 -38.85
CA GLY A 8 6.68 12.23 -39.34
C GLY A 8 6.05 11.17 -40.25
N SER A 9 4.83 10.70 -39.96
CA SER A 9 4.20 9.64 -40.77
C SER A 9 3.76 10.14 -42.16
N ALA A 10 3.25 11.36 -42.25
CA ALA A 10 2.79 11.94 -43.51
C ALA A 10 3.95 12.35 -44.42
N GLN A 11 5.06 12.84 -43.85
CA GLN A 11 6.28 13.13 -44.62
C GLN A 11 6.97 11.85 -45.09
N PHE A 12 6.99 10.80 -44.26
CA PHE A 12 7.54 9.50 -44.65
C PHE A 12 6.73 8.83 -45.75
N GLU A 13 5.39 8.87 -45.69
CA GLU A 13 4.56 8.26 -46.72
C GLU A 13 4.60 9.04 -48.04
N LYS A 14 4.76 10.37 -47.99
CA LYS A 14 5.10 11.17 -49.17
C LYS A 14 6.45 10.78 -49.77
N PHE A 15 7.47 10.62 -48.93
CA PHE A 15 8.80 10.22 -49.38
C PHE A 15 8.78 8.84 -50.07
N LYS A 16 8.00 7.90 -49.52
CA LYS A 16 7.79 6.57 -50.08
C LYS A 16 7.06 6.60 -51.43
N GLN A 17 5.95 7.34 -51.54
CA GLN A 17 5.23 7.52 -52.81
C GLN A 17 6.12 8.14 -53.91
N PHE A 18 6.99 9.09 -53.53
CA PHE A 18 7.96 9.68 -54.47
C PHE A 18 8.99 8.67 -54.97
N PHE A 19 9.52 7.83 -54.08
CA PHE A 19 10.46 6.76 -54.45
C PHE A 19 9.82 5.73 -55.38
N GLU A 20 8.55 5.39 -55.15
CA GLU A 20 7.78 4.47 -56.00
C GLU A 20 7.44 5.07 -57.38
N GLN A 21 7.29 6.40 -57.48
CA GLN A 21 6.90 7.08 -58.73
C GLN A 21 8.08 7.60 -59.58
N GLN A 22 9.33 7.49 -59.10
CA GLN A 22 10.55 7.98 -59.79
C GLN A 22 10.49 9.45 -60.23
N THR A 23 9.77 10.30 -59.51
CA THR A 23 9.69 11.74 -59.80
C THR A 23 10.75 12.51 -59.01
N SER A 24 11.34 13.55 -59.62
CA SER A 24 12.31 14.42 -58.94
C SER A 24 11.61 15.39 -57.99
N PHE A 25 12.12 15.55 -56.76
CA PHE A 25 11.61 16.54 -55.82
C PHE A 25 11.74 17.97 -56.37
N PRO A 26 10.76 18.85 -56.11
CA PRO A 26 10.91 20.27 -56.37
C PRO A 26 12.13 20.82 -55.60
N SER A 27 12.92 21.70 -56.24
CA SER A 27 14.14 22.25 -55.64
C SER A 27 13.89 22.93 -54.27
N SER A 28 12.70 23.49 -54.07
CA SER A 28 12.28 24.09 -52.79
C SER A 28 12.10 23.07 -51.67
N GLU A 29 11.61 21.86 -51.96
CA GLU A 29 11.47 20.79 -50.96
C GLU A 29 12.84 20.20 -50.62
N VAL A 30 13.70 20.00 -51.62
CA VAL A 30 15.09 19.54 -51.40
C VAL A 30 15.83 20.50 -50.47
N GLN A 31 15.70 21.82 -50.71
CA GLN A 31 16.30 22.83 -49.84
C GLN A 31 15.73 22.78 -48.42
N SER A 32 14.41 22.65 -48.28
CA SER A 32 13.74 22.52 -46.98
C SER A 32 14.23 21.30 -46.19
N PHE A 33 14.41 20.15 -46.85
CA PHE A 33 14.97 18.95 -46.21
C PHE A 33 16.44 19.13 -45.84
N ALA A 34 17.25 19.75 -46.71
CA ALA A 34 18.64 20.05 -46.42
C ALA A 34 18.77 20.98 -45.20
N ASP A 35 17.96 22.04 -45.14
CA ASP A 35 17.94 22.99 -44.02
C ASP A 35 17.48 22.31 -42.72
N SER A 36 16.46 21.45 -42.79
CA SER A 36 15.98 20.66 -41.65
C SER A 36 17.03 19.66 -41.15
N TRP A 37 17.71 18.97 -42.05
CA TRP A 37 18.79 18.04 -41.71
C TRP A 37 19.97 18.78 -41.07
N GLU A 38 20.37 19.90 -41.65
CA GLU A 38 21.45 20.75 -41.13
C GLU A 38 21.10 21.27 -39.73
N HIS A 39 19.85 21.70 -39.51
CA HIS A 39 19.36 22.11 -38.19
C HIS A 39 19.40 20.96 -37.18
N SER A 40 18.89 19.79 -37.54
CA SER A 40 18.88 18.59 -36.69
C SER A 40 20.30 18.13 -36.35
N SER A 41 21.20 18.12 -37.34
CA SER A 41 22.62 17.79 -37.18
C SER A 41 23.32 18.75 -36.21
N LYS A 42 23.14 20.06 -36.40
CA LYS A 42 23.66 21.10 -35.50
C LYS A 42 23.13 20.95 -34.08
N GLU A 43 21.85 20.64 -33.93
CA GLU A 43 21.23 20.45 -32.62
C GLU A 43 21.75 19.19 -31.91
N VAL A 44 21.91 18.07 -32.63
CA VAL A 44 22.55 16.86 -32.09
C VAL A 44 23.99 17.15 -31.68
N HIS A 45 24.76 17.87 -32.50
CA HIS A 45 26.13 18.25 -32.15
C HIS A 45 26.17 19.13 -30.89
N ARG A 46 25.30 20.13 -30.81
CA ARG A 46 25.14 20.99 -29.63
C ARG A 46 24.83 20.18 -28.37
N LEU A 47 23.95 19.19 -28.47
CA LEU A 47 23.61 18.29 -27.36
C LEU A 47 24.78 17.38 -26.96
N LEU A 48 25.52 16.85 -27.93
CA LEU A 48 26.72 16.02 -27.67
C LEU A 48 27.84 16.84 -27.02
N GLU A 49 28.10 18.07 -27.51
CA GLU A 49 29.06 18.98 -26.89
C GLU A 49 28.65 19.38 -25.47
N HIS A 50 27.35 19.58 -25.25
CA HIS A 50 26.82 19.85 -23.92
C HIS A 50 27.04 18.64 -23.00
N ALA A 51 26.71 17.43 -23.45
CA ALA A 51 26.91 16.19 -22.70
C ALA A 51 28.39 15.94 -22.39
N ALA A 52 29.30 16.23 -23.32
CA ALA A 52 30.74 16.10 -23.14
C ALA A 52 31.30 17.11 -22.11
N ARG A 53 30.70 18.30 -22.01
CA ARG A 53 31.09 19.35 -21.04
C ARG A 53 30.40 19.22 -19.68
N ALA A 54 29.24 18.57 -19.64
CA ALA A 54 28.52 18.33 -18.40
C ALA A 54 29.40 17.50 -17.47
N ARG A 55 29.51 17.91 -16.20
CA ARG A 55 30.18 17.07 -15.20
C ARG A 55 29.43 15.75 -15.12
N PRO A 56 30.11 14.59 -15.28
CA PRO A 56 29.49 13.30 -15.03
C PRO A 56 28.88 13.35 -13.63
N HIS A 57 27.55 13.24 -13.56
CA HIS A 57 26.91 13.00 -12.27
C HIS A 57 27.33 11.61 -11.82
N HIS A 58 27.35 11.35 -10.52
CA HIS A 58 27.63 10.01 -10.03
C HIS A 58 26.56 9.07 -10.59
N THR A 59 26.94 8.15 -11.48
CA THR A 59 25.99 7.22 -12.11
C THR A 59 25.27 6.36 -11.07
N ALA A 60 25.94 6.11 -9.93
CA ALA A 60 25.35 5.53 -8.73
C ALA A 60 24.10 6.28 -8.25
N ASP A 61 24.10 7.62 -8.31
CA ASP A 61 22.93 8.42 -7.90
C ASP A 61 21.75 8.19 -8.84
N THR A 62 21.98 8.16 -10.15
CA THR A 62 20.90 7.93 -11.14
C THR A 62 20.39 6.49 -11.12
N LEU A 63 21.27 5.50 -10.99
CA LEU A 63 20.88 4.10 -10.80
C LEU A 63 20.06 3.95 -9.53
N SER A 64 20.49 4.59 -8.43
CA SER A 64 19.76 4.55 -7.16
C SER A 64 18.38 5.19 -7.23
N VAL A 65 18.22 6.27 -8.01
CA VAL A 65 16.91 6.92 -8.23
C VAL A 65 15.99 6.01 -9.04
N ASN A 66 16.51 5.34 -10.08
CA ASN A 66 15.72 4.42 -10.90
C ASN A 66 15.31 3.16 -10.12
N GLU A 67 16.23 2.59 -9.35
CA GLU A 67 15.95 1.48 -8.42
C GLU A 67 14.90 1.91 -7.40
N THR A 68 15.02 3.13 -6.88
CA THR A 68 14.05 3.74 -5.96
C THR A 68 12.68 3.92 -6.57
N GLU A 69 12.62 4.45 -7.79
CA GLU A 69 11.38 4.55 -8.53
C GLU A 69 10.76 3.17 -8.77
N SER A 70 11.59 2.16 -9.06
CA SER A 70 11.15 0.79 -9.26
C SER A 70 10.50 0.22 -8.01
N TRP A 71 11.19 0.20 -6.86
CA TRP A 71 10.60 -0.39 -5.66
C TRP A 71 9.44 0.45 -5.11
N ILE A 72 9.44 1.79 -5.26
CA ILE A 72 8.26 2.60 -4.87
C ILE A 72 7.05 2.18 -5.69
N LYS A 73 7.18 1.95 -7.01
CA LYS A 73 6.06 1.46 -7.83
C LYS A 73 5.49 0.13 -7.32
N HIS A 74 6.36 -0.80 -6.95
CA HIS A 74 5.94 -2.10 -6.42
C HIS A 74 5.33 -1.99 -5.02
N LEU A 75 5.65 -0.95 -4.24
CA LEU A 75 5.03 -0.69 -2.93
C LEU A 75 3.63 -0.08 -3.01
N VAL A 76 3.28 0.57 -4.12
CA VAL A 76 2.03 1.35 -4.21
C VAL A 76 0.81 0.49 -3.91
N GLU A 77 0.70 -0.68 -4.54
CA GLU A 77 -0.42 -1.60 -4.34
C GLU A 77 -0.48 -2.20 -2.93
N PRO A 78 0.60 -2.82 -2.39
CA PRO A 78 0.63 -3.30 -1.00
C PRO A 78 0.23 -2.24 0.03
N ILE A 79 0.69 -0.99 -0.17
CA ILE A 79 0.37 0.11 0.73
C ILE A 79 -1.13 0.45 0.67
N PHE A 80 -1.72 0.53 -0.51
CA PHE A 80 -3.15 0.84 -0.63
C PHE A 80 -4.05 -0.23 -0.03
N GLU A 81 -3.73 -1.51 -0.26
CA GLU A 81 -4.45 -2.62 0.36
C GLU A 81 -4.34 -2.58 1.88
N THR A 82 -3.14 -2.30 2.39
CA THR A 82 -2.90 -2.18 3.82
C THR A 82 -3.66 -1.01 4.44
N CYS A 83 -3.69 0.16 3.79
CA CYS A 83 -4.50 1.30 4.24
C CYS A 83 -5.98 0.92 4.39
N ALA A 84 -6.53 0.20 3.40
CA ALA A 84 -7.92 -0.26 3.46
C ALA A 84 -8.14 -1.25 4.63
N HIS A 85 -7.22 -2.20 4.84
CA HIS A 85 -7.29 -3.13 5.96
C HIS A 85 -7.20 -2.44 7.32
N ILE A 86 -6.31 -1.45 7.48
CA ILE A 86 -6.19 -0.67 8.71
C ILE A 86 -7.50 0.06 9.02
N GLN A 87 -8.05 0.76 8.02
CA GLN A 87 -9.32 1.49 8.18
C GLN A 87 -10.47 0.55 8.55
N GLN A 88 -10.57 -0.61 7.89
CA GLN A 88 -11.58 -1.62 8.23
C GLN A 88 -11.40 -2.14 9.66
N LYS A 89 -10.15 -2.37 10.11
CA LYS A 89 -9.89 -2.81 11.49
C LYS A 89 -10.24 -1.74 12.52
N ILE A 90 -9.91 -0.49 12.27
CA ILE A 90 -10.29 0.64 13.13
C ILE A 90 -11.82 0.70 13.25
N GLN A 91 -12.54 0.60 12.14
CA GLN A 91 -14.01 0.60 12.14
C GLN A 91 -14.59 -0.54 12.99
N LEU A 92 -14.11 -1.77 12.79
CA LEU A 92 -14.59 -2.94 13.55
C LEU A 92 -14.27 -2.81 15.05
N LEU A 93 -13.10 -2.30 15.41
CA LEU A 93 -12.71 -2.06 16.80
C LEU A 93 -13.59 -0.97 17.42
N ASP A 94 -13.92 0.08 16.67
CA ASP A 94 -14.78 1.15 17.17
C ASP A 94 -16.23 0.68 17.39
N GLU A 95 -16.76 -0.13 16.49
CA GLU A 95 -18.07 -0.78 16.66
C GLU A 95 -18.09 -1.65 17.93
N GLN A 96 -17.04 -2.46 18.15
CA GLN A 96 -16.89 -3.25 19.38
C GLN A 96 -16.80 -2.37 20.63
N ARG A 97 -16.04 -1.26 20.55
CA ARG A 97 -15.92 -0.29 21.64
C ARG A 97 -17.28 0.30 22.02
N VAL A 98 -18.06 0.74 21.03
CA VAL A 98 -19.41 1.31 21.24
C VAL A 98 -20.36 0.29 21.87
N GLU A 99 -20.35 -0.96 21.41
CA GLU A 99 -21.17 -2.02 22.01
C GLU A 99 -20.77 -2.31 23.46
N LEU A 100 -19.46 -2.34 23.77
CA LEU A 100 -18.99 -2.47 25.14
C LEU A 100 -19.41 -1.30 26.03
N TYR A 101 -19.41 -0.07 25.52
CA TYR A 101 -19.91 1.11 26.25
C TYR A 101 -21.43 1.03 26.52
N LYS A 102 -22.23 0.55 25.56
CA LYS A 102 -23.67 0.30 25.77
C LYS A 102 -23.90 -0.73 26.86
N VAL A 103 -23.14 -1.82 26.81
CA VAL A 103 -23.18 -2.89 27.81
C VAL A 103 -22.75 -2.34 29.18
N GLU A 104 -21.64 -1.60 29.26
CA GLU A 104 -21.17 -1.01 30.51
C GLU A 104 -22.17 0.00 31.07
N SER A 105 -22.77 0.87 30.27
CA SER A 105 -23.76 1.85 30.76
C SER A 105 -25.01 1.15 31.32
N LYS A 106 -25.46 0.05 30.68
CA LYS A 106 -26.54 -0.81 31.20
C LYS A 106 -26.14 -1.47 32.52
N TYR A 107 -24.91 -1.97 32.62
CA TYR A 107 -24.40 -2.58 33.86
C TYR A 107 -24.05 -1.56 34.94
N LYS A 108 -23.69 -0.31 34.62
CA LYS A 108 -23.43 0.76 35.58
C LYS A 108 -24.70 1.16 36.32
N LYS A 109 -25.86 1.07 35.66
CA LYS A 109 -27.18 1.14 36.32
C LYS A 109 -27.48 -0.06 37.23
N LEU A 110 -26.80 -1.19 37.04
CA LEU A 110 -26.93 -2.43 37.82
C LEU A 110 -25.81 -2.65 38.85
N ARG A 111 -24.75 -1.83 38.80
CA ARG A 111 -23.65 -1.78 39.77
C ARG A 111 -24.20 -1.18 41.05
N ALA A 112 -24.74 -2.04 41.90
CA ALA A 112 -24.76 -1.75 43.32
C ALA A 112 -23.32 -1.46 43.76
N SER A 113 -23.12 -0.46 44.61
CA SER A 113 -21.83 -0.08 45.21
C SER A 113 -21.14 -1.18 46.02
N LYS A 114 -21.68 -2.41 46.01
CA LYS A 114 -21.26 -3.55 46.82
C LYS A 114 -21.08 -4.78 45.94
N PRO A 115 -20.09 -5.63 46.23
CA PRO A 115 -19.88 -6.89 45.52
C PRO A 115 -21.17 -7.72 45.52
N ARG A 116 -21.40 -8.46 44.42
CA ARG A 116 -22.48 -9.44 44.40
C ARG A 116 -21.98 -10.73 45.02
N THR A 117 -22.80 -11.30 45.89
CA THR A 117 -22.60 -12.65 46.41
C THR A 117 -23.29 -13.62 45.48
N VAL A 118 -22.57 -14.65 45.02
CA VAL A 118 -23.14 -15.71 44.19
C VAL A 118 -22.75 -17.10 44.70
N CYS A 119 -23.59 -18.07 44.38
CA CYS A 119 -23.33 -19.50 44.56
C CYS A 119 -22.38 -20.01 43.48
N GLU A 120 -21.60 -21.07 43.74
CA GLU A 120 -20.65 -21.64 42.77
C GLU A 120 -21.28 -22.08 41.45
N LYS A 121 -22.54 -22.54 41.48
CA LYS A 121 -23.29 -22.97 40.29
C LYS A 121 -23.97 -21.81 39.54
N CYS A 122 -23.91 -20.60 40.10
CA CYS A 122 -24.70 -19.46 39.67
C CYS A 122 -23.86 -18.39 38.97
N PHE A 123 -22.65 -18.76 38.55
CA PHE A 123 -21.77 -18.00 37.69
C PHE A 123 -20.92 -18.99 36.86
N THR A 124 -20.41 -18.53 35.73
CA THR A 124 -19.48 -19.30 34.87
C THR A 124 -18.14 -18.57 34.83
N TYR A 125 -17.03 -19.27 34.65
CA TYR A 125 -15.75 -18.60 34.37
C TYR A 125 -15.60 -18.41 32.85
N GLU A 126 -15.20 -17.21 32.44
CA GLU A 126 -14.69 -16.94 31.10
C GLU A 126 -13.22 -16.56 31.20
N MET A 127 -12.43 -16.96 30.20
CA MET A 127 -11.05 -16.53 30.09
C MET A 127 -11.02 -15.08 29.59
N ILE A 128 -10.56 -14.15 30.42
CA ILE A 128 -10.39 -12.73 30.08
C ILE A 128 -8.92 -12.37 30.37
N ASP A 129 -8.16 -12.05 29.31
CA ASP A 129 -6.73 -11.69 29.39
C ASP A 129 -5.85 -12.73 30.12
N GLY A 130 -6.06 -14.01 29.82
CA GLY A 130 -5.29 -15.12 30.43
C GLY A 130 -5.65 -15.40 31.89
N LYS A 131 -6.65 -14.70 32.46
CA LYS A 131 -7.17 -14.94 33.80
C LYS A 131 -8.61 -15.46 33.71
N GLN A 132 -8.94 -16.45 34.54
CA GLN A 132 -10.33 -16.88 34.70
C GLN A 132 -11.09 -15.83 35.50
N GLU A 133 -12.00 -15.13 34.84
CA GLU A 133 -12.87 -14.15 35.48
C GLU A 133 -14.32 -14.66 35.45
N PRO A 134 -15.07 -14.55 36.55
CA PRO A 134 -16.42 -15.08 36.62
C PRO A 134 -17.47 -14.12 36.02
N VAL A 135 -18.38 -14.66 35.22
CA VAL A 135 -19.45 -14.01 34.43
C VAL A 135 -20.81 -14.68 34.69
N ASN A 136 -21.91 -14.03 34.28
CA ASN A 136 -23.31 -14.47 34.47
C ASN A 136 -23.75 -14.67 35.94
N LEU A 137 -23.84 -13.58 36.70
CA LEU A 137 -24.18 -13.60 38.13
C LEU A 137 -25.71 -13.63 38.36
N THR A 138 -26.25 -14.81 38.71
CA THR A 138 -27.72 -15.02 38.82
C THR A 138 -28.22 -15.37 40.23
N CYS A 139 -27.69 -14.76 41.29
CA CYS A 139 -28.16 -15.06 42.67
C CYS A 139 -29.08 -14.02 43.28
N HIS A 140 -28.57 -12.84 43.66
CA HIS A 140 -29.41 -11.79 44.25
C HIS A 140 -28.76 -10.40 44.15
N ARG A 141 -29.55 -9.34 44.35
CA ARG A 141 -29.03 -7.97 44.50
C ARG A 141 -28.26 -7.88 45.83
N SER A 142 -27.15 -7.14 45.82
CA SER A 142 -26.27 -6.79 46.95
C SER A 142 -26.81 -7.16 48.35
N CYS A 143 -26.26 -8.20 48.99
CA CYS A 143 -26.52 -8.47 50.41
C CYS A 143 -25.79 -7.40 51.23
N ALA A 144 -26.51 -6.72 52.12
CA ALA A 144 -25.96 -5.62 52.90
C ALA A 144 -24.99 -6.06 54.01
N LEU A 145 -24.68 -7.36 54.13
CA LEU A 145 -23.79 -7.85 55.17
C LEU A 145 -22.36 -7.31 55.01
N CYS A 146 -21.98 -6.61 56.06
CA CYS A 146 -20.76 -5.91 56.37
C CYS A 146 -19.52 -6.78 56.10
N GLU A 147 -18.37 -6.15 55.82
CA GLU A 147 -17.08 -6.81 55.51
C GLU A 147 -16.51 -7.74 56.60
N LYS A 148 -17.14 -7.84 57.77
CA LYS A 148 -16.53 -8.46 58.96
C LYS A 148 -17.24 -9.68 59.54
N ASP A 149 -18.45 -10.01 59.08
CA ASP A 149 -19.20 -11.14 59.64
C ASP A 149 -19.22 -12.33 58.68
N SER A 150 -18.94 -13.52 59.24
CA SER A 150 -18.97 -14.82 58.57
C SER A 150 -20.15 -14.91 57.59
N THR A 151 -19.86 -15.30 56.36
CA THR A 151 -20.78 -15.43 55.20
C THR A 151 -22.04 -16.28 55.46
N VAL A 152 -22.08 -17.00 56.57
CA VAL A 152 -23.15 -17.93 57.00
C VAL A 152 -24.45 -17.21 57.38
N SER A 153 -24.42 -15.92 57.73
CA SER A 153 -25.62 -15.21 58.25
C SER A 153 -26.28 -14.23 57.26
N CYS A 154 -26.00 -14.28 55.95
CA CYS A 154 -26.69 -13.38 55.01
C CYS A 154 -28.19 -13.70 55.00
N PRO A 155 -29.09 -12.72 55.22
CA PRO A 155 -30.55 -12.96 55.21
C PRO A 155 -31.06 -13.50 53.87
N ALA A 156 -30.28 -13.37 52.79
CA ALA A 156 -30.59 -14.00 51.50
C ALA A 156 -30.33 -15.51 51.48
N PHE A 157 -29.60 -16.06 52.47
CA PHE A 157 -29.13 -17.45 52.55
C PHE A 157 -29.75 -18.26 53.70
N SER A 158 -30.71 -17.74 54.49
CA SER A 158 -31.49 -18.61 55.41
C SER A 158 -32.89 -18.05 55.70
N ARG A 159 -33.93 -18.89 55.66
CA ARG A 159 -34.30 -19.77 56.79
C ARG A 159 -34.27 -21.28 56.56
N TYR A 160 -33.98 -21.80 55.36
CA TYR A 160 -34.15 -23.23 55.03
C TYR A 160 -32.91 -23.97 54.48
N GLY A 161 -31.70 -23.40 54.59
CA GLY A 161 -30.48 -24.08 54.11
C GLY A 161 -30.36 -24.19 52.58
N GLN A 162 -31.11 -23.38 51.83
CA GLN A 162 -31.04 -23.30 50.36
C GLN A 162 -30.62 -21.90 49.93
N CYS A 163 -29.65 -21.81 49.03
CA CYS A 163 -28.95 -20.58 48.63
C CYS A 163 -29.84 -19.56 47.89
N CYS A 164 -30.89 -20.01 47.20
CA CYS A 164 -31.89 -19.13 46.57
C CYS A 164 -33.11 -19.97 46.13
N PRO A 165 -34.35 -19.50 46.34
CA PRO A 165 -35.57 -20.20 45.90
C PRO A 165 -35.62 -20.48 44.39
N LYS A 166 -34.84 -19.74 43.58
CA LYS A 166 -34.82 -19.88 42.12
C LYS A 166 -33.85 -20.93 41.61
N CYS A 167 -32.72 -21.17 42.28
CA CYS A 167 -31.68 -22.07 41.77
C CYS A 167 -31.59 -23.40 42.53
N GLY A 168 -32.24 -23.53 43.70
CA GLY A 168 -32.26 -24.78 44.47
C GLY A 168 -30.89 -25.28 44.90
N CYS A 169 -29.86 -24.43 44.89
CA CYS A 169 -28.49 -24.82 45.20
C CYS A 169 -28.30 -24.93 46.71
N ASP A 170 -27.56 -25.96 47.14
CA ASP A 170 -27.06 -26.06 48.50
C ASP A 170 -26.14 -24.86 48.82
N VAL A 171 -26.15 -24.42 50.07
CA VAL A 171 -25.33 -23.29 50.56
C VAL A 171 -23.86 -23.74 50.62
N GLY A 172 -23.21 -23.84 49.46
CA GLY A 172 -21.76 -23.92 49.35
C GLY A 172 -21.11 -22.57 49.63
N ASP A 173 -19.77 -22.51 49.61
CA ASP A 173 -19.00 -21.30 49.90
C ASP A 173 -19.37 -20.14 48.95
N PRO A 174 -20.04 -19.08 49.45
CA PRO A 174 -20.49 -18.01 48.59
C PRO A 174 -19.30 -17.15 48.12
N LYS A 175 -19.16 -16.96 46.81
CA LYS A 175 -18.11 -16.12 46.23
C LYS A 175 -18.60 -14.69 46.05
N ARG A 176 -17.76 -13.71 46.43
CA ARG A 176 -17.98 -12.28 46.16
C ARG A 176 -17.32 -11.93 44.85
N ILE A 177 -18.11 -11.48 43.87
CA ILE A 177 -17.62 -11.15 42.54
C ILE A 177 -17.88 -9.68 42.23
N PHE A 178 -16.85 -9.04 41.68
CA PHE A 178 -16.92 -7.72 41.08
C PHE A 178 -17.08 -7.88 39.56
N LEU A 179 -18.05 -7.17 38.96
CA LEU A 179 -18.25 -7.16 37.51
C LEU A 179 -17.11 -6.39 36.83
N THR A 180 -16.19 -7.11 36.17
CA THR A 180 -14.92 -6.63 35.60
C THR A 180 -14.97 -6.21 34.12
N THR A 181 -16.15 -5.88 33.57
CA THR A 181 -16.28 -5.39 32.17
C THR A 181 -15.42 -4.17 31.81
N THR A 182 -14.82 -3.49 32.80
CA THR A 182 -13.98 -2.29 32.64
C THR A 182 -12.62 -2.54 31.98
N LYS A 183 -12.09 -3.76 31.94
CA LYS A 183 -10.72 -3.99 31.41
C LYS A 183 -10.64 -4.12 29.88
N LYS A 184 -11.75 -4.43 29.20
CA LYS A 184 -11.76 -4.67 27.74
C LYS A 184 -11.74 -3.37 26.93
N ILE A 185 -12.35 -2.30 27.43
CA ILE A 185 -12.45 -1.01 26.71
C ILE A 185 -11.07 -0.36 26.52
N PRO A 186 -10.22 -0.17 27.56
CA PRO A 186 -8.90 0.42 27.38
C PRO A 186 -8.02 -0.36 26.39
N ARG A 187 -8.17 -1.69 26.34
CA ARG A 187 -7.43 -2.52 25.39
C ARG A 187 -7.84 -2.25 23.93
N ILE A 188 -9.14 -2.11 23.67
CA ILE A 188 -9.64 -1.79 22.32
C ILE A 188 -9.23 -0.37 21.93
N GLU A 189 -9.30 0.59 22.85
CA GLU A 189 -8.84 1.96 22.62
C GLU A 189 -7.34 2.00 22.26
N ASN A 190 -6.50 1.29 23.02
CA ASN A 190 -5.07 1.17 22.69
C ASN A 190 -4.85 0.57 21.30
N LEU A 191 -5.61 -0.47 20.92
CA LEU A 191 -5.50 -1.07 19.58
C LEU A 191 -5.92 -0.08 18.48
N ILE A 192 -7.00 0.68 18.69
CA ILE A 192 -7.42 1.73 17.75
C ILE A 192 -6.28 2.75 17.58
N ASP A 193 -5.68 3.21 18.68
CA ASP A 193 -4.58 4.17 18.64
C ASP A 193 -3.33 3.61 17.94
N GLU A 194 -3.01 2.34 18.17
CA GLU A 194 -1.91 1.64 17.47
C GLU A 194 -2.15 1.59 15.95
N TYR A 195 -3.34 1.15 15.51
CA TYR A 195 -3.70 1.11 14.09
C TYR A 195 -3.74 2.51 13.47
N GLN A 196 -4.23 3.51 14.19
CA GLN A 196 -4.23 4.90 13.74
C GLN A 196 -2.80 5.43 13.55
N GLY A 197 -1.90 5.11 14.49
CA GLY A 197 -0.48 5.46 14.39
C GLY A 197 0.22 4.80 13.20
N GLU A 198 -0.10 3.54 12.89
CA GLU A 198 0.38 2.87 11.68
C GLU A 198 -0.16 3.53 10.41
N PHE A 199 -1.45 3.85 10.37
CA PHE A 199 -2.08 4.52 9.23
C PHE A 199 -1.43 5.87 8.93
N ASP A 200 -1.22 6.69 9.96
CA ASP A 200 -0.58 8.00 9.83
C ASP A 200 0.88 7.87 9.34
N PHE A 201 1.59 6.85 9.83
CA PHE A 201 2.95 6.56 9.36
C PHE A 201 2.97 6.14 7.89
N VAL A 202 2.05 5.26 7.47
CA VAL A 202 1.92 4.81 6.08
C VAL A 202 1.61 5.99 5.15
N LEU A 203 0.67 6.87 5.53
CA LEU A 203 0.38 8.10 4.79
C LEU A 203 1.62 8.98 4.64
N LYS A 204 2.35 9.20 5.74
CA LYS A 204 3.59 9.98 5.74
C LYS A 204 4.67 9.37 4.85
N ALA A 205 4.76 8.04 4.81
CA ALA A 205 5.68 7.32 3.93
C ALA A 205 5.31 7.52 2.45
N MET A 206 4.05 7.29 2.08
CA MET A 206 3.54 7.52 0.72
C MET A 206 3.83 8.95 0.26
N SER A 207 3.48 9.93 1.08
CA SER A 207 3.70 11.35 0.78
C SER A 207 5.19 11.67 0.64
N THR A 208 6.04 11.07 1.47
CA THR A 208 7.50 11.24 1.37
C THR A 208 8.07 10.63 0.09
N PHE A 209 7.62 9.43 -0.29
CA PHE A 209 8.00 8.79 -1.55
C PHE A 209 7.58 9.63 -2.76
N SER A 210 6.35 10.15 -2.76
CA SER A 210 5.88 11.03 -3.84
C SER A 210 6.69 12.31 -3.98
N VAL A 211 7.01 12.99 -2.88
CA VAL A 211 7.85 14.21 -2.92
C VAL A 211 9.25 13.88 -3.40
N PHE A 212 9.82 12.73 -2.99
CA PHE A 212 11.11 12.30 -3.51
C PHE A 212 11.08 12.07 -5.02
N LEU A 213 10.08 11.34 -5.52
CA LEU A 213 9.93 11.09 -6.96
C LEU A 213 9.71 12.37 -7.75
N GLN A 214 8.96 13.33 -7.20
CA GLN A 214 8.77 14.63 -7.83
C GLN A 214 10.07 15.42 -7.95
N ASN A 215 10.92 15.36 -6.92
CA ASN A 215 12.16 16.13 -6.85
C ASN A 215 13.34 15.50 -7.60
N ASN A 216 13.32 14.18 -7.81
CA ASN A 216 14.45 13.45 -8.39
C ASN A 216 14.11 12.68 -9.68
N GLY A 217 12.84 12.53 -10.03
CA GLY A 217 12.42 11.82 -11.24
C GLY A 217 12.85 12.58 -12.50
N ILE A 218 13.53 11.88 -13.42
CA ILE A 218 13.93 12.42 -14.73
C ILE A 218 12.69 12.80 -15.56
N THR A 219 11.63 12.00 -15.44
CA THR A 219 10.32 12.28 -16.04
C THR A 219 9.43 13.01 -15.04
N LEU A 220 8.71 14.05 -15.50
CA LEU A 220 7.57 14.68 -14.82
C LEU A 220 6.39 13.70 -14.67
N LYS A 221 6.61 12.59 -13.97
CA LYS A 221 5.56 11.67 -13.58
C LYS A 221 4.89 12.32 -12.38
N GLY A 222 3.82 13.07 -12.65
CA GLY A 222 2.94 13.59 -11.60
C GLY A 222 2.59 12.49 -10.58
N ASN A 223 2.32 12.90 -9.34
CA ASN A 223 2.13 12.10 -8.13
C ASN A 223 1.67 10.64 -8.39
N LEU A 224 2.59 9.68 -8.24
CA LEU A 224 2.38 8.26 -8.55
C LEU A 224 1.26 7.65 -7.72
N PHE A 225 1.25 7.91 -6.41
CA PHE A 225 0.25 7.39 -5.49
C PHE A 225 -1.13 7.99 -5.78
N GLU A 226 -1.21 9.29 -6.07
CA GLU A 226 -2.47 9.93 -6.46
C GLU A 226 -3.06 9.29 -7.72
N LYS A 227 -2.23 9.08 -8.75
CA LYS A 227 -2.68 8.44 -9.99
C LYS A 227 -3.19 7.02 -9.74
N HIS A 228 -2.50 6.25 -8.90
CA HIS A 228 -2.96 4.90 -8.54
C HIS A 228 -4.25 4.93 -7.73
N LEU A 229 -4.36 5.82 -6.75
CA LEU A 229 -5.58 5.98 -5.97
C LEU A 229 -6.78 6.37 -6.84
N GLN A 230 -6.60 7.28 -7.79
CA GLN A 230 -7.63 7.63 -8.77
C GLN A 230 -8.02 6.43 -9.63
N LYS A 231 -7.08 5.56 -10.01
CA LYS A 231 -7.42 4.30 -10.71
C LYS A 231 -8.28 3.39 -9.84
N PHE A 232 -7.96 3.23 -8.55
CA PHE A 232 -8.78 2.43 -7.62
C PHE A 232 -10.19 3.01 -7.45
N ILE A 233 -10.31 4.34 -7.27
CA ILE A 233 -11.60 5.02 -7.17
C ILE A 233 -12.43 4.84 -8.45
N LEU A 234 -11.80 5.01 -9.63
CA LEU A 234 -12.48 4.82 -10.92
C LEU A 234 -12.89 3.37 -11.14
N ALA A 235 -12.04 2.41 -10.76
CA ALA A 235 -12.35 0.99 -10.86
C ALA A 235 -13.54 0.62 -9.96
N GLU A 236 -13.60 1.16 -8.74
CA GLU A 236 -14.72 0.96 -7.83
C GLU A 236 -16.02 1.58 -8.37
N LYS A 237 -15.96 2.82 -8.87
CA LYS A 237 -17.12 3.50 -9.49
C LYS A 237 -17.68 2.75 -10.71
N LYS A 238 -16.84 2.05 -11.47
CA LYS A 238 -17.25 1.27 -12.65
C LYS A 238 -18.01 -0.01 -12.31
N LYS A 239 -18.04 -0.44 -11.03
CA LYS A 239 -18.80 -1.63 -10.59
C LYS A 239 -20.30 -1.33 -10.49
N HIS A 240 -20.93 -0.89 -11.58
CA HIS A 240 -22.31 -0.37 -11.66
C HIS A 240 -23.39 -1.03 -10.77
N LYS A 241 -23.37 -2.37 -10.57
CA LYS A 241 -24.39 -3.12 -9.79
C LYS A 241 -23.93 -3.57 -8.40
N ARG A 242 -22.66 -3.36 -8.03
CA ARG A 242 -22.05 -3.83 -6.78
C ARG A 242 -21.03 -2.82 -6.23
N THR A 243 -21.24 -1.53 -6.50
CA THR A 243 -20.39 -0.50 -5.92
C THR A 243 -20.56 -0.57 -4.42
N ASP A 244 -19.48 -0.93 -3.74
CA ASP A 244 -19.41 -0.88 -2.29
C ASP A 244 -19.27 0.59 -1.89
N SER A 245 -20.36 1.19 -1.41
CA SER A 245 -20.41 2.60 -1.02
C SER A 245 -19.41 2.92 0.07
N ASP A 246 -19.18 1.97 0.98
CA ASP A 246 -18.32 2.14 2.15
C ASP A 246 -16.87 2.11 1.70
N ARG A 247 -16.51 1.15 0.83
CA ARG A 247 -15.19 1.12 0.20
C ARG A 247 -14.91 2.38 -0.62
N LEU A 248 -15.88 2.87 -1.38
CA LEU A 248 -15.72 4.10 -2.15
C LEU A 248 -15.52 5.31 -1.22
N HIS A 249 -16.27 5.38 -0.11
CA HIS A 249 -16.08 6.41 0.91
C HIS A 249 -14.69 6.34 1.54
N GLN A 250 -14.22 5.14 1.92
CA GLN A 250 -12.88 4.91 2.45
C GLN A 250 -11.78 5.36 1.48
N LEU A 251 -11.88 5.01 0.20
CA LEU A 251 -10.90 5.44 -0.82
C LEU A 251 -10.87 6.96 -1.02
N ASN A 252 -12.03 7.63 -0.99
CA ASN A 252 -12.08 9.10 -1.09
C ASN A 252 -11.51 9.76 0.18
N SER A 253 -11.84 9.23 1.36
CA SER A 253 -11.28 9.68 2.63
C SER A 253 -9.76 9.53 2.64
N LEU A 254 -9.24 8.38 2.20
CA LEU A 254 -7.81 8.12 2.04
C LEU A 254 -7.17 9.13 1.08
N SER A 255 -7.84 9.47 -0.03
CA SER A 255 -7.35 10.46 -0.99
C SER A 255 -7.21 11.84 -0.37
N ILE A 256 -8.18 12.27 0.44
CA ILE A 256 -8.13 13.56 1.12
C ILE A 256 -7.00 13.58 2.15
N SER A 257 -6.91 12.56 3.01
CA SER A 257 -5.87 12.44 4.03
C SER A 257 -4.48 12.41 3.41
N TYR A 258 -4.29 11.63 2.35
CA TYR A 258 -3.03 11.59 1.60
C TYR A 258 -2.64 12.95 1.02
N GLN A 259 -3.57 13.65 0.36
CA GLN A 259 -3.30 14.97 -0.22
C GLN A 259 -2.92 15.99 0.86
N ASN A 260 -3.58 15.98 2.01
CA ASN A 260 -3.27 16.86 3.13
C ASN A 260 -1.85 16.63 3.64
N VAL A 261 -1.47 15.37 3.90
CA VAL A 261 -0.10 15.03 4.36
C VAL A 261 0.93 15.34 3.28
N TYR A 262 0.63 15.07 2.01
CA TYR A 262 1.50 15.37 0.88
C TYR A 262 1.80 16.88 0.76
N ILE A 263 0.76 17.72 0.80
CA ILE A 263 0.91 19.18 0.74
C ILE A 263 1.72 19.69 1.93
N THR A 264 1.49 19.16 3.14
CA THR A 264 2.25 19.51 4.34
C THR A 264 3.75 19.20 4.16
N ILE A 265 4.09 17.99 3.73
CA ILE A 265 5.48 17.59 3.50
C ILE A 265 6.13 18.42 2.38
N LEU A 266 5.39 18.72 1.32
CA LEU A 266 5.87 19.53 0.21
C LEU A 266 6.19 20.98 0.65
N ARG A 267 5.39 21.54 1.57
CA ARG A 267 5.62 22.90 2.11
C ARG A 267 6.77 22.96 3.11
N GLU A 268 6.88 21.94 3.97
CA GLU A 268 7.90 21.90 5.03
C GLU A 268 9.30 21.62 4.50
N LYS A 269 9.43 20.79 3.45
CA LYS A 269 10.74 20.33 2.98
C LYS A 269 11.33 21.26 1.94
N LYS A 270 12.06 22.28 2.44
CA LYS A 270 13.07 23.00 1.63
C LYS A 270 14.31 22.13 1.33
N HIS A 271 14.53 21.06 2.08
CA HIS A 271 15.70 20.19 1.94
C HIS A 271 15.41 18.93 1.11
N LYS A 272 16.39 18.55 0.27
CA LYS A 272 16.36 17.34 -0.57
C LYS A 272 16.23 16.10 0.32
N ILE A 273 15.25 15.24 0.02
CA ILE A 273 15.10 13.94 0.70
C ILE A 273 16.20 13.02 0.19
N GLY A 274 17.11 12.59 1.06
CA GLY A 274 18.16 11.63 0.74
C GLY A 274 17.63 10.19 0.61
N LEU A 275 18.38 9.35 -0.10
CA LEU A 275 18.04 7.95 -0.36
C LEU A 275 18.01 7.10 0.92
N GLU A 276 18.99 7.28 1.81
CA GLU A 276 19.09 6.56 3.10
C GLU A 276 17.79 6.69 3.90
N LYS A 277 17.26 7.91 3.98
CA LYS A 277 15.98 8.18 4.66
C LYS A 277 14.81 7.41 4.04
N LEU A 278 14.82 7.14 2.74
CA LEU A 278 13.77 6.36 2.10
C LEU A 278 13.90 4.87 2.42
N GLN A 279 15.12 4.36 2.47
CA GLN A 279 15.39 2.99 2.88
C GLN A 279 14.98 2.79 4.35
N ASP A 280 15.26 3.75 5.22
CA ASP A 280 14.79 3.74 6.61
C ASP A 280 13.26 3.70 6.70
N ILE A 281 12.58 4.53 5.91
CA ILE A 281 11.11 4.55 5.86
C ILE A 281 10.58 3.21 5.35
N ARG A 282 11.19 2.64 4.30
CA ARG A 282 10.83 1.32 3.76
C ARG A 282 11.00 0.23 4.82
N GLN A 283 12.14 0.19 5.50
CA GLN A 283 12.41 -0.80 6.53
C GLN A 283 11.42 -0.66 7.69
N LYS A 284 11.12 0.58 8.09
CA LYS A 284 10.15 0.86 9.14
C LYS A 284 8.71 0.50 8.74
N LEU A 285 8.34 0.64 7.47
CA LEU A 285 7.06 0.14 6.96
C LEU A 285 6.95 -1.37 7.14
N PHE A 286 8.01 -2.11 6.84
CA PHE A 286 8.02 -3.58 6.99
C PHE A 286 8.09 -4.04 8.45
N SER A 287 8.55 -3.18 9.36
CA SER A 287 8.59 -3.47 10.79
C SER A 287 7.36 -2.99 11.57
N LEU A 288 6.30 -2.54 10.90
CA LEU A 288 5.07 -2.12 11.59
C LEU A 288 4.43 -3.31 12.33
N PRO A 289 4.05 -3.17 13.61
CA PRO A 289 3.54 -4.27 14.44
C PRO A 289 2.39 -5.08 13.85
N HIS A 290 1.38 -4.42 13.28
CA HIS A 290 0.15 -5.08 12.82
C HIS A 290 0.17 -5.34 11.33
N THR A 291 0.77 -4.44 10.55
CA THR A 291 0.66 -4.48 9.09
C THR A 291 1.97 -4.68 8.34
N GLY A 292 3.12 -4.55 8.99
CA GLY A 292 4.41 -4.55 8.31
C GLY A 292 4.72 -5.85 7.59
N GLY A 293 4.38 -6.99 8.20
CA GLY A 293 4.54 -8.30 7.59
C GLY A 293 3.73 -8.46 6.30
N ASN A 294 2.49 -7.99 6.26
CA ASN A 294 1.62 -8.07 5.08
C ASN A 294 2.14 -7.16 3.95
N ILE A 295 2.56 -5.94 4.28
CA ILE A 295 3.18 -5.03 3.29
C ILE A 295 4.41 -5.71 2.67
N ALA A 296 5.30 -6.28 3.50
CA ALA A 296 6.54 -6.91 3.05
C ALA A 296 6.27 -8.13 2.16
N GLU A 297 5.36 -9.02 2.56
CA GLU A 297 4.99 -10.21 1.80
C GLU A 297 4.39 -9.86 0.44
N THR A 298 3.43 -8.94 0.42
CA THR A 298 2.77 -8.50 -0.82
C THR A 298 3.76 -7.79 -1.74
N PHE A 299 4.65 -6.96 -1.19
CA PHE A 299 5.72 -6.30 -1.96
C PHE A 299 6.66 -7.31 -2.63
N VAL A 300 7.11 -8.34 -1.91
CA VAL A 300 7.94 -9.41 -2.48
C VAL A 300 7.19 -10.18 -3.57
N SER A 301 5.90 -10.43 -3.38
CA SER A 301 5.03 -11.06 -4.38
C SER A 301 4.93 -10.20 -5.66
N CYS A 302 4.69 -8.89 -5.53
CA CYS A 302 4.63 -7.96 -6.65
C CYS A 302 5.93 -7.92 -7.45
N ILE A 303 7.09 -7.96 -6.77
CA ILE A 303 8.40 -8.02 -7.46
C ILE A 303 8.51 -9.33 -8.25
N LYS A 304 8.24 -10.49 -7.61
CA LYS A 304 8.36 -11.80 -8.27
C LYS A 304 7.41 -11.94 -9.46
N GLY A 305 6.17 -11.47 -9.33
CA GLY A 305 5.18 -11.49 -10.41
C GLY A 305 5.56 -10.58 -11.58
N GLY A 306 6.08 -9.38 -11.28
CA GLY A 306 6.57 -8.44 -12.30
C GLY A 306 7.73 -9.01 -13.13
N HIS A 307 8.62 -9.80 -12.52
CA HIS A 307 9.69 -10.48 -13.26
C HIS A 307 9.17 -11.54 -14.22
N GLN A 308 8.09 -12.26 -13.87
CA GLN A 308 7.49 -13.25 -14.75
C GLN A 308 6.76 -12.61 -15.94
N ASP A 309 6.01 -11.53 -15.69
CA ASP A 309 5.33 -10.78 -16.74
C ASP A 309 6.31 -10.05 -17.67
N PHE A 310 7.39 -9.50 -17.13
CA PHE A 310 8.45 -8.88 -17.93
C PHE A 310 9.17 -9.92 -18.80
N ALA A 311 9.55 -11.08 -18.23
CA ALA A 311 10.15 -12.17 -19.00
C ALA A 311 9.23 -12.62 -20.15
N ALA A 312 7.93 -12.82 -19.88
CA ALA A 312 6.96 -13.19 -20.90
C ALA A 312 6.76 -12.09 -21.96
N THR A 313 6.80 -10.81 -21.57
CA THR A 313 6.65 -9.67 -22.48
C THR A 313 7.89 -9.48 -23.35
N VAL A 314 9.10 -9.62 -22.79
CA VAL A 314 10.35 -9.56 -23.54
C VAL A 314 10.41 -10.71 -24.53
N THR A 315 10.10 -11.95 -24.13
CA THR A 315 10.05 -13.09 -25.06
C THR A 315 9.04 -12.86 -26.20
N LYS A 316 7.84 -12.34 -25.91
CA LYS A 316 6.85 -11.99 -26.96
C LYS A 316 7.31 -10.83 -27.86
N CYS A 317 8.01 -9.84 -27.32
CA CYS A 317 8.48 -8.68 -28.07
C CYS A 317 9.68 -9.03 -28.94
N GLU A 318 10.62 -9.84 -28.43
CA GLU A 318 11.75 -10.38 -29.19
C GLU A 318 11.24 -11.21 -30.37
N GLU A 319 10.27 -12.09 -30.16
CA GLU A 319 9.76 -12.96 -31.23
C GLU A 319 9.01 -12.16 -32.32
N SER A 320 8.14 -11.22 -31.92
CA SER A 320 7.43 -10.32 -32.85
C SER A 320 8.36 -9.40 -33.65
N THR A 321 9.34 -8.80 -32.98
CA THR A 321 10.26 -7.83 -33.59
C THR A 321 11.31 -8.54 -34.44
N PHE A 322 11.81 -9.69 -34.00
CA PHE A 322 12.72 -10.53 -34.78
C PHE A 322 12.05 -11.11 -36.02
N GLN A 323 10.79 -11.58 -35.93
CA GLN A 323 10.04 -12.05 -37.10
C GLN A 323 9.75 -10.94 -38.11
N LYS A 324 9.42 -9.72 -37.63
CA LYS A 324 9.29 -8.54 -38.52
C LYS A 324 10.62 -8.19 -39.18
N TRP A 325 11.71 -8.20 -38.41
CA TRP A 325 13.05 -7.91 -38.93
C TRP A 325 13.51 -8.97 -39.95
N LEU A 326 13.25 -10.25 -39.71
CA LEU A 326 13.48 -11.33 -40.68
C LEU A 326 12.61 -11.18 -41.93
N GLY A 327 11.36 -10.74 -41.79
CA GLY A 327 10.49 -10.41 -42.93
C GLY A 327 11.05 -9.26 -43.79
N TYR A 328 11.60 -8.22 -43.15
CA TYR A 328 12.27 -7.11 -43.85
C TYR A 328 13.64 -7.50 -44.44
N ALA A 329 14.41 -8.35 -43.75
CA ALA A 329 15.70 -8.84 -44.25
C ALA A 329 15.51 -9.85 -45.40
N GLY A 330 14.41 -10.61 -45.39
CA GLY A 330 14.02 -11.51 -46.48
C GLY A 330 13.64 -10.77 -47.75
N SER A 331 13.01 -9.58 -47.65
CA SER A 331 12.69 -8.73 -48.80
C SER A 331 13.86 -7.88 -49.30
N LEU A 332 14.90 -7.67 -48.48
CA LEU A 332 16.15 -7.01 -48.89
C LEU A 332 17.15 -7.93 -49.62
N LYS A 333 16.91 -9.25 -49.65
CA LYS A 333 17.80 -10.21 -50.33
C LYS A 333 17.79 -10.13 -51.86
N GLU A 334 16.90 -9.34 -52.45
CA GLU A 334 16.88 -9.12 -53.91
C GLU A 334 17.67 -7.89 -54.38
N GLY A 335 18.34 -7.15 -53.49
CA GLY A 335 19.12 -5.98 -53.92
C GLY A 335 20.24 -5.59 -52.96
N ILE A 336 21.45 -6.08 -53.24
CA ILE A 336 22.75 -5.43 -52.98
C ILE A 336 22.86 -4.74 -51.60
N PHE A 337 23.18 -5.47 -50.53
CA PHE A 337 24.08 -5.03 -49.44
C PHE A 337 24.30 -6.17 -48.44
N GLU A 338 25.54 -6.62 -48.28
CA GLU A 338 25.95 -7.56 -47.24
C GLU A 338 26.03 -6.83 -45.89
N VAL A 339 25.06 -7.04 -45.00
CA VAL A 339 25.11 -6.50 -43.63
C VAL A 339 25.59 -7.61 -42.68
N LYS A 340 26.80 -7.44 -42.10
CA LYS A 340 27.29 -8.32 -41.03
C LYS A 340 26.56 -8.01 -39.72
N PRO A 341 26.03 -9.00 -38.98
CA PRO A 341 25.29 -8.75 -37.75
C PRO A 341 26.21 -8.23 -36.63
N VAL A 342 25.78 -7.16 -35.97
CA VAL A 342 26.46 -6.53 -34.83
C VAL A 342 26.18 -7.34 -33.55
N ALA A 343 27.17 -8.11 -33.11
CA ALA A 343 27.15 -8.93 -31.89
C ALA A 343 27.17 -8.13 -30.56
N VAL A 344 27.03 -6.79 -30.61
CA VAL A 344 27.21 -5.89 -29.45
C VAL A 344 25.95 -5.78 -28.58
N PHE A 345 24.75 -6.02 -29.14
CA PHE A 345 23.49 -5.81 -28.40
C PHE A 345 23.17 -6.93 -27.39
N THR A 346 23.66 -8.15 -27.60
CA THR A 346 23.31 -9.31 -26.75
C THR A 346 23.98 -9.28 -25.37
N ARG A 347 25.03 -8.47 -25.17
CA ARG A 347 25.75 -8.37 -23.88
C ARG A 347 25.21 -7.32 -22.91
N LEU A 348 24.39 -6.36 -23.36
CA LEU A 348 23.87 -5.29 -22.49
C LEU A 348 22.55 -5.65 -21.79
N ILE A 349 21.96 -6.82 -22.11
CA ILE A 349 20.63 -7.24 -21.64
C ILE A 349 20.68 -8.68 -21.09
N THR A 350 21.76 -9.06 -20.41
CA THR A 350 21.77 -10.34 -19.68
C THR A 350 21.13 -10.16 -18.29
N ARG A 351 20.27 -11.12 -17.93
CA ARG A 351 19.56 -11.22 -16.66
C ARG A 351 20.51 -11.03 -15.46
N PRO A 352 20.08 -10.37 -14.36
CA PRO A 352 20.78 -10.52 -13.09
C PRO A 352 20.74 -12.00 -12.68
N THR A 353 21.87 -12.49 -12.22
CA THR A 353 22.05 -13.84 -11.71
C THR A 353 21.23 -14.05 -10.43
N GLU A 354 20.89 -15.30 -10.08
CA GLU A 354 20.23 -15.63 -8.81
C GLU A 354 20.97 -15.02 -7.62
N LYS A 355 22.30 -14.94 -7.70
CA LYS A 355 23.18 -14.35 -6.68
C LYS A 355 23.00 -12.83 -6.51
N GLU A 356 22.73 -12.10 -7.60
CA GLU A 356 22.43 -10.66 -7.55
C GLU A 356 21.02 -10.40 -7.01
N THR A 357 20.09 -11.31 -7.29
CA THR A 357 18.72 -11.27 -6.75
C THR A 357 18.72 -11.54 -5.24
N GLU A 358 19.56 -12.46 -4.78
CA GLU A 358 19.76 -12.77 -3.36
C GLU A 358 20.42 -11.59 -2.61
N MET A 359 21.42 -10.93 -3.21
CA MET A 359 22.05 -9.72 -2.64
C MET A 359 21.07 -8.55 -2.50
N MET A 360 20.16 -8.34 -3.45
CA MET A 360 19.13 -7.29 -3.38
C MET A 360 18.05 -7.55 -2.31
N LEU A 361 17.91 -8.79 -1.84
CA LEU A 361 16.97 -9.17 -0.79
C LEU A 361 17.59 -9.15 0.61
N THR A 362 18.92 -9.25 0.71
CA THR A 362 19.68 -9.22 1.97
C THR A 362 20.24 -7.85 2.37
N ALA A 363 20.02 -6.81 1.55
CA ALA A 363 20.42 -5.41 1.80
C ALA A 363 19.21 -4.47 1.85
#